data_AF-A0A3D5WT31-F1
#
_entry.id   AF-A0A3D5WT31-F1
#
_cell.length_a   1.000
_cell.length_b   1.000
_cell.length_c   1.000
_cell.angle_alpha   90.00
_cell.angle_beta   90.00
_cell.angle_gamma   90.00
#
_symmetry.space_group_name_H-M   'P 1'
#
loop_
_entity.id
_entity.type
_entity.pdbx_description
1 polymer ?
#
loop_
_entity_poly.entity_id
_entity_poly.type
_entity_poly.pdbx_seq_one_letter_code
_entity_poly.pdbx_strand_id
1 'polypeptide(L)'
;MIFSILTSSNSARDKFILIVAYALAAMFAIVIHEYAHARVAVKCGDLTPKLAGRLTLNPMAHFDVFGLVLFFLIGFGWAKPVPINPDNFGHKKRDTIFTSLAGIFANLLTAAVFLGVLCLINLIPEDAVYASVFGEVLYFLVAYFLIYGIILNCSLMLFNILPVFPLDGFRVVETLAGPTNKYVKFMYRYGSWPLIVVLIAISFIPDKYNMFSLFLNAVYNLIFKVLGSF
;
A
#
# COMPACT_ATOMS: atom_id res chain seq x y z
N MET A 1 -9.39 -8.17 8.02
CA MET A 1 -10.01 -8.43 6.70
C MET A 1 -10.00 -9.90 6.30
N ILE A 2 -8.87 -10.63 6.37
CA ILE A 2 -8.87 -12.08 6.06
C ILE A 2 -9.75 -12.87 7.05
N PHE A 3 -9.61 -12.61 8.35
CA PHE A 3 -10.46 -13.25 9.37
C PHE A 3 -11.96 -13.00 9.14
N SER A 4 -12.34 -11.77 8.79
CA SER A 4 -13.74 -11.43 8.48
C SER A 4 -14.25 -12.14 7.22
N ILE A 5 -13.39 -12.39 6.21
CA ILE A 5 -13.75 -13.20 5.05
C ILE A 5 -13.96 -14.66 5.47
N LEU A 6 -13.07 -15.22 6.31
CA LEU A 6 -13.18 -16.60 6.78
C LEU A 6 -14.44 -16.85 7.62
N THR A 7 -14.81 -15.91 8.49
CA THR A 7 -16.00 -15.99 9.36
C THR A 7 -17.30 -15.57 8.67
N SER A 8 -17.26 -15.09 7.42
CA SER A 8 -18.46 -14.70 6.67
C SER A 8 -19.32 -15.92 6.30
N SER A 9 -20.61 -15.70 6.03
CA SER A 9 -21.55 -16.71 5.51
C SER A 9 -21.37 -17.00 4.01
N ASN A 10 -20.32 -16.48 3.38
CA ASN A 10 -20.04 -16.66 1.96
C ASN A 10 -19.73 -18.13 1.61
N SER A 11 -19.97 -18.50 0.36
CA SER A 11 -19.62 -19.84 -0.13
C SER A 11 -18.10 -20.06 -0.11
N ALA A 12 -17.66 -21.33 -0.12
CA ALA A 12 -16.24 -21.66 -0.17
C ALA A 12 -15.54 -21.08 -1.42
N ARG A 13 -16.26 -21.05 -2.55
CA ARG A 13 -15.82 -20.43 -3.81
C ARG A 13 -15.55 -18.94 -3.62
N ASP A 14 -16.50 -18.20 -3.06
CA ASP A 14 -16.37 -16.75 -2.90
C ASP A 14 -15.27 -16.40 -1.91
N LYS A 15 -15.17 -17.15 -0.80
CA LYS A 15 -14.06 -16.99 0.15
C LYS A 15 -12.70 -17.17 -0.53
N PHE A 16 -12.56 -18.19 -1.38
CA PHE A 16 -11.33 -18.42 -2.14
C PHE A 16 -11.00 -17.23 -3.04
N ILE A 17 -11.97 -16.75 -3.83
CA ILE A 17 -11.79 -15.60 -4.73
C ILE A 17 -11.34 -14.37 -3.94
N LEU A 18 -12.04 -14.04 -2.84
CA LEU A 18 -11.75 -12.86 -2.01
C LEU A 18 -10.36 -12.92 -1.38
N ILE A 19 -9.97 -14.08 -0.83
CA ILE A 19 -8.65 -14.26 -0.18
C ILE A 19 -7.53 -14.13 -1.21
N VAL A 20 -7.66 -14.79 -2.37
CA VAL A 20 -6.64 -14.76 -3.42
C VAL A 20 -6.52 -13.36 -4.02
N ALA A 21 -7.64 -12.71 -4.35
CA ALA A 21 -7.67 -11.34 -4.82
C ALA A 21 -6.97 -10.38 -3.85
N TYR A 22 -7.30 -10.48 -2.55
CA TYR A 22 -6.71 -9.64 -1.52
C TYR A 22 -5.21 -9.86 -1.36
N ALA A 23 -4.77 -11.13 -1.29
CA ALA A 23 -3.36 -11.47 -1.14
C ALA A 23 -2.53 -10.96 -2.33
N LEU A 24 -3.03 -11.15 -3.56
CA LEU A 24 -2.37 -10.63 -4.76
C LEU A 24 -2.33 -9.10 -4.76
N ALA A 25 -3.44 -8.44 -4.43
CA ALA A 25 -3.50 -6.98 -4.37
C ALA A 25 -2.50 -6.39 -3.36
N ALA A 26 -2.43 -6.96 -2.16
CA ALA A 26 -1.47 -6.56 -1.13
C ALA A 26 -0.02 -6.80 -1.57
N MET A 27 0.23 -7.94 -2.21
CA MET A 27 1.54 -8.27 -2.77
C MET A 27 1.99 -7.21 -3.77
N PHE A 28 1.14 -6.87 -4.75
CA PHE A 28 1.45 -5.88 -5.78
C PHE A 28 1.65 -4.48 -5.20
N ALA A 29 0.81 -4.06 -4.26
CA ALA A 29 0.90 -2.73 -3.66
C ALA A 29 2.25 -2.52 -2.96
N ILE A 30 2.70 -3.50 -2.17
CA ILE A 30 4.01 -3.43 -1.48
C ILE A 30 5.17 -3.45 -2.49
N VAL A 31 5.14 -4.37 -3.46
CA VAL A 31 6.23 -4.52 -4.44
C VAL A 31 6.40 -3.26 -5.27
N ILE A 32 5.32 -2.65 -5.75
CA ILE A 32 5.38 -1.42 -6.54
C ILE A 32 5.91 -0.25 -5.70
N HIS A 33 5.48 -0.13 -4.46
CA HIS A 33 5.95 0.87 -3.52
C HIS A 33 7.47 0.80 -3.30
N GLU A 34 7.97 -0.37 -2.88
CA GLU A 34 9.40 -0.59 -2.63
C GLU A 34 10.23 -0.48 -3.92
N TYR A 35 9.72 -0.99 -5.04
CA TYR A 35 10.38 -0.83 -6.33
C TYR A 35 10.52 0.64 -6.72
N ALA A 36 9.51 1.48 -6.46
CA ALA A 36 9.57 2.91 -6.75
C ALA A 36 10.67 3.62 -5.94
N HIS A 37 10.79 3.32 -4.65
CA HIS A 37 11.91 3.79 -3.82
C HIS A 37 13.25 3.38 -4.42
N ALA A 38 13.44 2.08 -4.71
CA ALA A 38 14.67 1.57 -5.29
C ALA A 38 15.00 2.23 -6.64
N ARG A 39 13.99 2.43 -7.49
CA ARG A 39 14.16 2.99 -8.83
C ARG A 39 14.57 4.46 -8.79
N VAL A 40 13.94 5.25 -7.91
CA VAL A 40 14.26 6.67 -7.74
C VAL A 40 15.63 6.84 -7.06
N ALA A 41 15.94 6.07 -6.03
CA ALA A 41 17.24 6.09 -5.36
C ALA A 41 18.39 5.85 -6.36
N VAL A 42 18.27 4.80 -7.19
CA VAL A 42 19.25 4.47 -8.24
C VAL A 42 19.36 5.58 -9.28
N LYS A 43 18.24 6.21 -9.66
CA LYS A 43 18.24 7.36 -10.58
C LYS A 43 18.93 8.59 -9.98
N CYS A 44 18.85 8.75 -8.65
CA CYS A 44 19.49 9.84 -7.91
C CYS A 44 20.96 9.57 -7.54
N GLY A 45 21.51 8.41 -7.90
CA GLY A 45 22.93 8.07 -7.72
C GLY A 45 23.21 6.98 -6.68
N ASP A 46 22.23 6.57 -5.88
CA ASP A 46 22.43 5.50 -4.89
C ASP A 46 22.22 4.11 -5.51
N LEU A 47 23.31 3.41 -5.78
CA LEU A 47 23.28 2.06 -6.31
C LEU A 47 22.99 0.98 -5.25
N THR A 48 22.90 1.33 -3.96
CA THR A 48 22.69 0.38 -2.85
C THR A 48 21.47 -0.54 -3.06
N PRO A 49 20.27 -0.03 -3.42
CA PRO A 49 19.12 -0.89 -3.71
C PRO A 49 19.38 -1.90 -4.84
N LYS A 50 20.09 -1.47 -5.89
CA LYS A 50 20.38 -2.32 -7.05
C LYS A 50 21.35 -3.43 -6.67
N LEU A 51 22.43 -3.10 -5.95
CA LEU A 51 23.43 -4.06 -5.48
C LEU A 51 22.84 -5.04 -4.46
N ALA A 52 21.89 -4.60 -3.64
CA ALA A 52 21.15 -5.44 -2.70
C ALA A 52 20.05 -6.30 -3.36
N GLY A 53 19.92 -6.28 -4.69
CA GLY A 53 18.92 -7.05 -5.42
C GLY A 53 17.48 -6.54 -5.26
N ARG A 54 17.30 -5.29 -4.84
CA ARG A 54 15.98 -4.68 -4.57
C ARG A 54 15.38 -3.91 -5.73
N LEU A 55 16.15 -3.63 -6.77
CA LEU A 55 15.63 -3.07 -8.01
C LEU A 55 14.99 -4.17 -8.88
N THR A 56 13.86 -4.73 -8.42
CA THR A 56 13.14 -5.81 -9.09
C THR A 56 11.65 -5.77 -8.75
N LEU A 57 10.81 -6.32 -9.63
CA LEU A 57 9.39 -6.54 -9.36
C LEU A 57 9.12 -7.96 -8.83
N ASN A 58 10.16 -8.76 -8.57
CA ASN A 58 10.00 -10.07 -7.94
C ASN A 58 9.53 -9.91 -6.48
N PRO A 59 8.32 -10.39 -6.11
CA PRO A 59 7.81 -10.28 -4.74
C PRO A 59 8.74 -10.88 -3.69
N MET A 60 9.40 -11.98 -4.02
CA MET A 60 10.31 -12.67 -3.09
C MET A 60 11.49 -11.82 -2.64
N ALA A 61 11.84 -10.78 -3.40
CA ALA A 61 12.88 -9.83 -3.00
C ALA A 61 12.40 -8.86 -1.91
N HIS A 62 11.09 -8.61 -1.80
CA HIS A 62 10.50 -7.57 -0.95
C HIS A 62 9.79 -8.10 0.29
N PHE A 63 9.36 -9.36 0.28
CA PHE A 63 8.73 -9.97 1.45
C PHE A 63 9.75 -10.48 2.46
N ASP A 64 9.48 -10.21 3.74
CA ASP A 64 10.09 -10.94 4.84
C ASP A 64 9.27 -12.21 5.11
N VAL A 65 9.93 -13.37 5.17
CA VAL A 65 9.23 -14.65 5.36
C VAL A 65 8.51 -14.68 6.71
N PHE A 66 9.11 -14.15 7.78
CA PHE A 66 8.47 -14.08 9.09
C PHE A 66 7.35 -13.07 9.11
N GLY A 67 7.56 -11.90 8.49
CA GLY A 67 6.52 -10.89 8.31
C GLY A 67 5.31 -11.45 7.58
N LEU A 68 5.53 -12.22 6.51
CA LEU A 68 4.47 -12.88 5.75
C LEU A 68 3.74 -13.95 6.56
N VAL A 69 4.47 -14.80 7.30
CA VAL A 69 3.87 -15.83 8.17
C VAL A 69 3.00 -15.19 9.25
N LEU A 70 3.49 -14.15 9.91
CA LEU A 70 2.72 -13.42 10.93
C LEU A 70 1.49 -12.75 10.31
N PHE A 71 1.59 -12.21 9.10
CA PHE A 71 0.45 -11.62 8.40
C PHE A 71 -0.70 -12.64 8.23
N PHE A 72 -0.38 -13.89 7.90
CA PHE A 72 -1.40 -14.93 7.77
C PHE A 72 -1.91 -15.46 9.12
N LEU A 73 -1.06 -15.58 10.15
CA LEU A 73 -1.44 -16.16 11.44
C LEU A 73 -2.20 -15.18 12.35
N ILE A 74 -1.74 -13.93 12.41
CA ILE A 74 -2.23 -12.92 13.37
C ILE A 74 -2.77 -11.66 12.68
N GLY A 75 -2.74 -11.59 11.34
CA GLY A 75 -3.24 -10.44 10.57
C GLY A 75 -2.28 -9.24 10.54
N PHE A 76 -1.06 -9.39 11.04
CA PHE A 76 -0.04 -8.33 11.09
C PHE A 76 1.30 -8.85 10.56
N GLY A 77 1.92 -8.10 9.66
CA GLY A 77 3.23 -8.42 9.09
C GLY A 77 3.90 -7.21 8.47
N TRP A 78 5.17 -7.32 8.15
CA TRP A 78 5.96 -6.24 7.55
C TRP A 78 6.68 -6.71 6.29
N ALA A 79 6.94 -5.78 5.38
CA ALA A 79 7.83 -5.98 4.25
C ALA A 79 9.28 -5.81 4.67
N LYS A 80 10.21 -6.33 3.87
CA LYS A 80 11.64 -6.10 4.06
C LYS A 80 12.02 -4.78 3.37
N PRO A 81 12.37 -3.71 4.10
CA PRO A 81 12.54 -2.38 3.53
C PRO A 81 13.71 -2.32 2.56
N VAL A 82 13.60 -1.43 1.56
CA VAL A 82 14.69 -1.16 0.61
C VAL A 82 15.83 -0.38 1.28
N PRO A 83 17.09 -0.86 1.19
CA PRO A 83 18.22 -0.14 1.76
C PRO A 83 18.56 1.07 0.87
N ILE A 84 18.51 2.26 1.46
CA ILE A 84 18.85 3.52 0.79
C ILE A 84 19.98 4.20 1.58
N ASN A 85 21.00 4.68 0.87
CA ASN A 85 22.08 5.48 1.44
C ASN A 85 22.05 6.92 0.89
N PRO A 86 21.55 7.89 1.69
CA PRO A 86 21.50 9.29 1.28
C PRO A 86 22.86 9.94 0.98
N ASP A 87 23.97 9.37 1.48
CA ASP A 87 25.31 9.89 1.21
C ASP A 87 25.79 9.64 -0.23
N ASN A 88 25.16 8.69 -0.92
CA ASN A 88 25.44 8.40 -2.33
C ASN A 88 24.69 9.32 -3.30
N PHE A 89 23.72 10.12 -2.83
CA PHE A 89 22.90 10.96 -3.70
C PHE A 89 23.67 12.17 -4.22
N GLY A 90 23.41 12.54 -5.49
CA GLY A 90 23.98 13.74 -6.08
C GLY A 90 23.54 15.02 -5.36
N HIS A 91 22.28 15.10 -4.93
CA HIS A 91 21.74 16.21 -4.14
C HIS A 91 21.02 15.68 -2.89
N LYS A 92 21.80 15.34 -1.85
CA LYS A 92 21.34 14.67 -0.62
C LYS A 92 19.93 15.04 -0.15
N LYS A 93 19.63 16.33 0.08
CA LYS A 93 18.30 16.76 0.57
C LYS A 93 17.18 16.51 -0.44
N ARG A 94 17.33 17.03 -1.67
CA ARG A 94 16.31 16.93 -2.72
C ARG A 94 16.03 15.47 -3.06
N ASP A 95 17.08 14.68 -3.22
CA ASP A 95 16.99 13.30 -3.68
C ASP A 95 16.46 12.37 -2.58
N THR A 96 16.73 12.67 -1.30
CA THR A 96 16.07 11.99 -0.17
C THR A 96 14.56 12.25 -0.19
N ILE A 97 14.13 13.49 -0.43
CA ILE A 97 12.70 13.82 -0.54
C ILE A 97 12.07 13.10 -1.72
N PHE A 98 12.68 13.14 -2.91
CA PHE A 98 12.16 12.44 -4.09
C PHE A 98 12.06 10.94 -3.86
N THR A 99 13.09 10.34 -3.27
CA THR A 99 13.08 8.90 -2.97
C THR A 99 12.00 8.58 -1.95
N SER A 100 11.82 9.37 -0.89
CA SER A 100 10.79 9.14 0.13
C SER A 100 9.37 9.28 -0.44
N LEU A 101 9.14 10.25 -1.33
CA LEU A 101 7.84 10.43 -1.97
C LEU A 101 7.56 9.41 -3.08
N ALA A 102 8.58 8.71 -3.59
CA ALA A 102 8.44 7.80 -4.72
C ALA A 102 7.43 6.68 -4.46
N GLY A 103 7.50 6.01 -3.31
CA GLY A 103 6.56 4.95 -2.94
C GLY A 103 5.13 5.47 -2.75
N ILE A 104 4.97 6.66 -2.14
CA ILE A 104 3.67 7.32 -1.95
C ILE A 104 3.02 7.60 -3.31
N PHE A 105 3.76 8.23 -4.22
CA PHE A 105 3.26 8.55 -5.57
C PHE A 105 3.02 7.30 -6.42
N ALA A 106 3.85 6.27 -6.29
CA ALA A 106 3.65 5.01 -7.01
C ALA A 106 2.33 4.35 -6.60
N ASN A 107 2.03 4.28 -5.30
CA ASN A 107 0.76 3.76 -4.84
C ASN A 107 -0.43 4.58 -5.34
N LEU A 108 -0.34 5.92 -5.29
CA LEU A 108 -1.39 6.78 -5.85
C LEU A 108 -1.62 6.50 -7.34
N LEU A 109 -0.55 6.40 -8.13
CA LEU A 109 -0.63 6.11 -9.56
C LEU A 109 -1.21 4.71 -9.82
N THR A 110 -0.80 3.70 -9.06
CA THR A 110 -1.33 2.34 -9.17
C THR A 110 -2.82 2.29 -8.83
N ALA A 111 -3.26 2.98 -7.78
CA ALA A 111 -4.67 3.09 -7.45
C ALA A 111 -5.47 3.74 -8.59
N ALA A 112 -4.96 4.83 -9.18
CA ALA A 112 -5.61 5.49 -10.30
C ALA A 112 -5.68 4.59 -11.56
N VAL A 113 -4.60 3.87 -11.87
CA VAL A 113 -4.58 2.90 -12.97
C VAL A 113 -5.57 1.78 -12.72
N PHE A 114 -5.62 1.21 -11.51
CA PHE A 114 -6.55 0.14 -11.18
C PHE A 114 -8.00 0.60 -11.23
N LEU A 115 -8.29 1.84 -10.81
CA LEU A 115 -9.62 2.43 -10.98
C LEU A 115 -9.99 2.56 -12.46
N GLY A 116 -9.06 3.02 -13.31
CA GLY A 116 -9.28 3.09 -14.76
C GLY A 116 -9.55 1.71 -15.38
N VAL A 117 -8.79 0.69 -15.00
CA VAL A 117 -9.03 -0.69 -15.44
C VAL A 117 -10.36 -1.22 -14.90
N LEU A 118 -10.73 -0.90 -13.66
CA LEU A 118 -12.02 -1.27 -13.07
C LEU A 118 -13.18 -0.69 -13.88
N CYS A 119 -13.10 0.58 -14.29
CA CYS A 119 -14.08 1.19 -15.18
C CYS A 119 -14.22 0.42 -16.50
N LEU A 120 -13.09 -0.01 -17.09
CA LEU A 120 -13.09 -0.73 -18.37
C LEU A 120 -13.70 -2.13 -18.26
N ILE A 121 -13.37 -2.89 -17.21
CA ILE A 121 -13.95 -4.23 -17.02
C ILE A 121 -15.44 -4.16 -16.68
N ASN A 122 -15.91 -3.06 -16.09
CA ASN A 122 -17.34 -2.87 -15.81
C ASN A 122 -18.17 -2.59 -17.07
N LEU A 123 -17.53 -2.40 -18.22
CA LEU A 123 -18.19 -2.31 -19.52
C LEU A 123 -18.43 -3.69 -20.16
N ILE A 124 -17.90 -4.77 -19.56
CA ILE A 124 -18.12 -6.13 -20.06
C ILE A 124 -19.59 -6.51 -19.80
N PRO A 125 -20.35 -6.90 -20.84
CA PRO A 125 -21.76 -7.29 -20.69
C PRO A 125 -21.95 -8.49 -19.75
N GLU A 126 -23.00 -8.46 -18.93
CA GLU A 126 -23.29 -9.53 -17.96
C GLU A 126 -23.48 -10.89 -18.63
N ASP A 127 -24.13 -10.93 -19.79
CA ASP A 127 -24.30 -12.15 -20.59
C ASP A 127 -22.97 -12.78 -20.99
N ALA A 128 -21.94 -11.96 -21.27
CA ALA A 128 -20.59 -12.44 -21.54
C ALA A 128 -19.89 -12.97 -20.28
N VAL A 129 -20.13 -12.36 -19.12
CA VAL A 129 -19.56 -12.81 -17.83
C VAL A 129 -20.16 -14.15 -17.40
N TYR A 130 -21.49 -14.27 -17.44
CA TYR A 130 -22.22 -15.45 -16.99
C TYR A 130 -22.35 -16.55 -18.05
N ALA A 131 -21.77 -16.36 -19.24
CA ALA A 131 -21.73 -17.38 -20.29
C ALA A 131 -21.01 -18.68 -19.85
N SER A 132 -20.12 -18.61 -18.87
CA SER A 132 -19.46 -19.79 -18.30
C SER A 132 -19.07 -19.58 -16.84
N VAL A 133 -19.00 -20.68 -16.07
CA VAL A 133 -18.52 -20.65 -14.68
C VAL A 133 -17.09 -20.09 -14.59
N PHE A 134 -16.24 -20.42 -15.56
CA PHE A 134 -14.86 -19.90 -15.59
C PHE A 134 -14.83 -18.39 -15.81
N GLY A 135 -15.63 -17.87 -16.75
CA GLY A 135 -15.75 -16.44 -17.02
C GLY A 135 -16.20 -15.67 -15.77
N GLU A 136 -17.21 -16.19 -15.08
CA GLU A 136 -17.71 -15.63 -13.83
C GLU A 136 -16.63 -15.58 -12.74
N VAL A 137 -15.93 -16.71 -12.47
CA VAL A 137 -14.84 -16.76 -11.49
C VAL A 137 -13.74 -15.76 -11.83
N LEU A 138 -13.32 -15.71 -13.10
CA LEU A 138 -12.24 -14.83 -13.54
C LEU A 138 -12.64 -13.36 -13.40
N TYR A 139 -13.86 -13.01 -13.79
CA TYR A 139 -14.38 -11.64 -13.65
C TYR A 139 -14.35 -11.19 -12.20
N PHE A 140 -14.94 -11.98 -11.28
CA PHE A 140 -14.96 -11.60 -9.86
C PHE A 140 -13.56 -11.56 -9.25
N LEU A 141 -12.67 -12.49 -9.62
CA LEU A 141 -11.28 -12.47 -9.14
C LEU A 141 -10.56 -11.18 -9.55
N VAL A 142 -10.68 -10.78 -10.82
CA VAL A 142 -10.08 -9.54 -11.33
C VAL A 142 -10.73 -8.32 -10.70
N ALA A 143 -12.06 -8.27 -10.61
CA ALA A 143 -12.79 -7.16 -10.02
C ALA A 143 -12.39 -6.95 -8.55
N TYR A 144 -12.39 -8.01 -7.73
CA TYR A 144 -11.96 -7.91 -6.33
C TYR A 144 -10.47 -7.59 -6.20
N PHE A 145 -9.61 -8.11 -7.07
CA PHE A 145 -8.20 -7.75 -7.08
C PHE A 145 -8.01 -6.24 -7.32
N LEU A 146 -8.73 -5.67 -8.28
CA LEU A 146 -8.68 -4.23 -8.57
C LEU A 146 -9.24 -3.40 -7.42
N ILE A 147 -10.40 -3.78 -6.87
CA ILE A 147 -11.03 -3.08 -5.73
C ILE A 147 -10.10 -3.09 -4.51
N TYR A 148 -9.62 -4.26 -4.10
CA TYR A 148 -8.68 -4.35 -2.99
C TYR A 148 -7.36 -3.63 -3.30
N GLY A 149 -6.89 -3.70 -4.54
CA GLY A 149 -5.70 -3.01 -4.99
C GLY A 149 -5.83 -1.49 -4.86
N ILE A 150 -6.96 -0.90 -5.25
CA ILE A 150 -7.23 0.54 -5.08
C ILE A 150 -7.18 0.90 -3.59
N ILE A 151 -7.95 0.17 -2.76
CA ILE A 151 -8.05 0.45 -1.32
C ILE A 151 -6.70 0.32 -0.63
N LEU A 152 -5.95 -0.74 -0.92
CA LEU A 152 -4.65 -1.00 -0.29
C LEU A 152 -3.59 0.02 -0.72
N ASN A 153 -3.52 0.37 -2.00
CA ASN A 153 -2.59 1.40 -2.47
C ASN A 153 -2.93 2.77 -1.86
N CYS A 154 -4.20 3.15 -1.84
CA CYS A 154 -4.66 4.37 -1.15
C CYS A 154 -4.33 4.36 0.34
N SER A 155 -4.54 3.22 1.02
CA SER A 155 -4.23 3.05 2.45
C SER A 155 -2.73 3.16 2.72
N LEU A 156 -1.89 2.50 1.92
CA LEU A 156 -0.43 2.57 2.03
C LEU A 156 0.10 3.97 1.74
N MET A 157 -0.48 4.68 0.76
CA MET A 157 -0.16 6.07 0.47
C MET A 157 -0.48 6.96 1.68
N LEU A 158 -1.70 6.87 2.22
CA LEU A 158 -2.11 7.64 3.40
C LEU A 158 -1.30 7.32 4.64
N PHE A 159 -0.96 6.05 4.84
CA PHE A 159 -0.15 5.65 5.97
C PHE A 159 1.26 6.22 5.84
N ASN A 160 1.91 6.05 4.69
CA ASN A 160 3.26 6.54 4.48
C ASN A 160 3.40 8.06 4.39
N ILE A 161 2.32 8.83 4.19
CA ILE A 161 2.39 10.30 4.27
C ILE A 161 2.51 10.82 5.70
N LEU A 162 2.16 10.01 6.70
CA LEU A 162 2.20 10.42 8.10
C LEU A 162 3.64 10.78 8.50
N PRO A 163 3.86 11.92 9.19
CA PRO A 163 5.20 12.37 9.54
C PRO A 163 5.81 11.58 10.72
N VAL A 164 5.47 10.30 10.92
CA VAL A 164 5.88 9.51 12.08
C VAL A 164 6.96 8.50 11.69
N PHE A 165 8.03 8.41 12.48
CA PHE A 165 9.07 7.40 12.25
C PHE A 165 8.49 5.98 12.36
N PRO A 166 8.83 5.04 11.45
CA PRO A 166 9.83 5.11 10.37
C PRO A 166 9.29 5.45 8.96
N LEU A 167 8.09 6.01 8.85
CA LEU A 167 7.37 6.19 7.58
C LEU A 167 8.02 7.21 6.64
N ASP A 168 7.68 7.13 5.35
CA ASP A 168 8.25 8.00 4.31
C ASP A 168 8.03 9.49 4.56
N GLY A 169 6.85 9.86 5.05
CA GLY A 169 6.49 11.24 5.39
C GLY A 169 7.39 11.80 6.47
N PHE A 170 7.84 10.98 7.43
CA PHE A 170 8.82 11.39 8.42
C PHE A 170 10.17 11.72 7.78
N ARG A 171 10.62 10.93 6.79
CA ARG A 171 11.89 11.20 6.08
C ARG A 171 11.88 12.54 5.35
N VAL A 172 10.73 12.92 4.79
CA VAL A 172 10.55 14.26 4.21
C VAL A 172 10.68 15.34 5.29
N VAL A 173 9.95 15.20 6.41
CA VAL A 173 10.00 16.15 7.53
C VAL A 173 11.41 16.25 8.11
N GLU A 174 12.08 15.13 8.34
CA GLU A 174 13.46 15.05 8.82
C GLU A 174 14.41 15.83 7.91
N THR A 175 14.29 15.63 6.60
CA THR A 175 15.17 16.27 5.61
C THR A 175 14.99 17.79 5.57
N LEU A 176 13.74 18.26 5.73
CA LEU A 176 13.40 19.68 5.73
C LEU A 176 13.74 20.36 7.05
N ALA A 177 13.40 19.73 8.18
CA ALA A 177 13.58 20.28 9.52
C ALA A 177 15.03 20.19 10.03
N GLY A 178 15.79 19.22 9.53
CA GLY A 178 17.16 18.95 9.92
C GLY A 178 17.31 18.15 11.24
N PRO A 179 18.50 17.59 11.49
CA PRO A 179 18.74 16.65 12.60
C PRO A 179 18.71 17.30 13.99
N THR A 180 18.87 18.62 14.07
CA THR A 180 18.86 19.36 15.34
C THR A 180 17.45 19.62 15.87
N ASN A 181 16.42 19.45 15.04
CA ASN A 181 15.04 19.73 15.37
C ASN A 181 14.54 18.84 16.53
N LYS A 182 13.81 19.46 17.48
CA LYS A 182 13.29 18.76 18.68
C LYS A 182 12.34 17.62 18.33
N TYR A 183 11.50 17.79 17.31
CA TYR A 183 10.58 16.76 16.82
C TYR A 183 11.32 15.57 16.23
N VAL A 184 12.31 15.81 15.37
CA VAL A 184 13.14 14.75 14.77
C VAL A 184 13.86 13.95 15.86
N LYS A 185 14.46 14.63 16.84
CA LYS A 185 15.09 13.98 18.00
C LYS A 185 14.11 13.19 18.85
N PHE A 186 12.90 13.71 19.06
CA PHE A 186 11.83 13.01 19.77
C PHE A 186 11.48 11.71 19.05
N MET A 187 11.23 11.76 17.74
CA MET A 187 10.87 10.58 16.95
C MET A 187 11.95 9.51 16.98
N TYR A 188 13.23 9.89 16.88
CA TYR A 188 14.33 8.94 17.02
C TYR A 188 14.48 8.35 18.43
N ARG A 189 14.23 9.16 19.48
CA ARG A 189 14.37 8.71 20.87
C ARG A 189 13.28 7.73 21.28
N TYR A 190 12.03 8.01 20.91
CA TYR A 190 10.89 7.18 21.29
C TYR A 190 10.61 6.07 20.25
N GLY A 191 11.36 6.05 19.13
CA GLY A 191 11.30 4.99 18.13
C GLY A 191 9.91 4.88 17.50
N SER A 192 9.43 3.64 17.33
CA SER A 192 8.14 3.33 16.71
C SER A 192 6.93 3.50 17.65
N TRP A 193 7.13 3.81 18.94
CA TRP A 193 6.03 3.98 19.90
C TRP A 193 5.01 5.05 19.52
N PRO A 194 5.41 6.24 19.03
CA PRO A 194 4.48 7.25 18.56
C PRO A 194 3.56 6.74 17.44
N LEU A 195 4.04 5.86 16.56
CA LEU A 195 3.20 5.25 15.53
C LEU A 195 2.10 4.38 16.12
N ILE A 196 2.43 3.55 17.11
CA ILE A 196 1.45 2.73 17.84
C ILE A 196 0.42 3.62 18.52
N VAL A 197 0.86 4.68 19.22
CA VAL A 197 -0.04 5.62 19.91
C VAL A 197 -0.95 6.32 18.92
N VAL A 198 -0.44 6.77 17.77
CA VAL A 198 -1.23 7.41 16.72
C VAL A 198 -2.27 6.45 16.16
N LEU A 199 -1.91 5.20 15.88
CA LEU A 199 -2.86 4.21 15.37
C LEU A 199 -3.96 3.89 16.38
N ILE A 200 -3.60 3.74 17.66
CA ILE A 200 -4.57 3.55 18.74
C ILE A 200 -5.47 4.78 18.87
N ALA A 201 -4.90 5.99 18.89
CA ALA A 201 -5.67 7.22 18.99
C ALA A 201 -6.66 7.37 17.82
N ILE A 202 -6.22 7.08 16.59
CA ILE A 202 -7.06 7.09 15.39
C ILE A 202 -8.22 6.08 15.52
N SER A 203 -7.99 4.91 16.13
CA SER A 203 -9.03 3.90 16.33
C SER A 203 -10.15 4.32 17.29
N PHE A 204 -9.90 5.30 18.17
CA PHE A 204 -10.91 5.87 19.06
C PHE A 204 -11.64 7.07 18.47
N ILE A 205 -11.15 7.65 17.38
CA ILE A 205 -11.82 8.76 16.70
C ILE A 205 -12.99 8.20 15.89
N PRO A 206 -14.24 8.67 16.09
CA PRO A 206 -15.37 8.20 15.30
C PRO A 206 -15.12 8.41 13.80
N ASP A 207 -15.54 7.45 12.97
CA ASP A 207 -15.25 7.45 11.53
C ASP A 207 -15.64 8.74 10.80
N LYS A 208 -16.69 9.43 11.27
CA LYS A 208 -17.14 10.71 10.72
C LYS A 208 -16.11 11.84 10.86
N TYR A 209 -15.20 11.76 11.83
CA TYR A 209 -14.18 12.78 12.11
C TYR A 209 -12.76 12.30 11.80
N ASN A 210 -12.60 11.01 11.51
CA ASN A 210 -11.32 10.42 11.18
C ASN A 210 -10.98 10.69 9.71
N MET A 211 -9.98 11.54 9.44
CA MET A 211 -9.54 11.87 8.08
C MET A 211 -9.18 10.64 7.25
N PHE A 212 -8.62 9.60 7.87
CA PHE A 212 -8.28 8.35 7.20
C PHE A 212 -9.55 7.63 6.76
N SER A 213 -10.53 7.48 7.66
CA SER A 213 -11.85 6.91 7.35
C SER A 213 -12.59 7.74 6.31
N LEU A 214 -12.58 9.07 6.41
CA LEU A 214 -13.22 9.96 5.45
C LEU A 214 -12.65 9.82 4.04
N PHE A 215 -11.32 9.76 3.91
CA PHE A 215 -10.68 9.56 2.61
C PHE A 215 -10.99 8.18 2.04
N LEU A 216 -10.85 7.12 2.84
CA LEU A 216 -11.17 5.77 2.37
C LEU A 216 -12.65 5.64 2.01
N ASN A 217 -13.55 6.24 2.77
CA ASN A 217 -14.98 6.29 2.45
C ASN A 217 -15.23 7.04 1.12
N ALA A 218 -14.51 8.13 0.85
CA ALA A 218 -14.59 8.81 -0.43
C ALA A 218 -14.11 7.91 -1.59
N VAL A 219 -13.03 7.15 -1.38
CA VAL A 219 -12.54 6.14 -2.35
C VAL A 219 -13.56 5.03 -2.55
N TYR A 220 -14.15 4.49 -1.48
CA TYR A 220 -15.23 3.50 -1.55
C TYR A 220 -16.41 4.05 -2.33
N ASN A 221 -16.87 5.26 -2.03
CA ASN A 221 -17.99 5.90 -2.74
C ASN A 221 -17.67 6.09 -4.23
N LEU A 222 -16.43 6.43 -4.57
CA LEU A 222 -15.98 6.52 -5.96
C LEU A 222 -16.03 5.15 -6.65
N ILE A 223 -15.54 4.10 -5.98
CA ILE A 223 -15.62 2.72 -6.49
C ILE A 223 -17.08 2.30 -6.67
N PHE A 224 -17.96 2.53 -5.69
CA PHE A 224 -19.39 2.23 -5.79
C PHE A 224 -20.05 2.97 -6.95
N LYS A 225 -19.71 4.26 -7.14
CA LYS A 225 -20.22 5.04 -8.27
C LYS A 225 -19.76 4.49 -9.62
N VAL A 226 -18.52 4.01 -9.70
CA VAL A 226 -17.96 3.39 -10.91
C VAL A 226 -18.58 2.02 -11.19
N LEU A 227 -18.78 1.21 -10.14
CA LEU A 227 -19.43 -0.10 -10.26
C LEU A 227 -20.90 0.03 -10.62
N GLY A 228 -21.51 1.19 -10.39
CA GLY A 228 -22.89 1.46 -10.75
C GLY A 228 -23.83 0.99 -9.65
N SER A 229 -24.52 1.98 -9.09
CA SER A 229 -25.81 1.88 -8.42
C SER A 229 -26.73 0.82 -9.05
N PHE A 230 -26.89 -0.30 -8.34
CA PHE A 230 -28.14 -1.04 -8.31
C PHE A 230 -29.10 -0.38 -7.30
#